data_AF-A0A9E2ZWP2-F1
#
_entry.id   AF-A0A9E2ZWP2-F1
#
_cell.length_a   1.000
_cell.length_b   1.000
_cell.length_c   1.000
_cell.angle_alpha   90.00
_cell.angle_beta   90.00
_cell.angle_gamma   90.00
#
_symmetry.space_group_name_H-M   'P 1'
#
loop_
_entity.id
_entity.type
_entity.pdbx_description
1 polymer ?
#
loop_
_entity_poly.entity_id
_entity_poly.type
_entity_poly.pdbx_seq_one_letter_code
_entity_poly.pdbx_strand_id
1 'polypeptide(L)'
;MHPTRPAGASLRNGYLDKLTAEGLFVEFYDPDGRRYGLPTYPYRCTPDGLLTARQLRARGLRPGGQDITAQIFWNHKSNRRVAYLYQASLAKPKRTATPAQLAAVQAALRARRTCPTC
;
A
#
# COMPACT_ATOMS: atom_id res chain seq x y z
N MET A 1 -40.97 -6.70 -5.93
CA MET A 1 -40.29 -8.01 -5.82
C MET A 1 -38.87 -7.86 -6.35
N HIS A 2 -37.90 -7.62 -5.46
CA HIS A 2 -36.48 -7.64 -5.81
C HIS A 2 -35.87 -8.95 -5.31
N PRO A 3 -35.10 -9.69 -6.12
CA PRO A 3 -34.40 -10.85 -5.62
C PRO A 3 -33.28 -10.40 -4.68
N THR A 4 -33.34 -10.89 -3.45
CA THR A 4 -32.30 -10.78 -2.43
C THR A 4 -31.04 -11.49 -2.91
N ARG A 5 -29.91 -10.77 -2.95
CA ARG A 5 -28.58 -11.33 -3.18
C ARG A 5 -28.24 -12.29 -2.03
N PRO A 6 -27.87 -13.57 -2.26
CA PRO A 6 -27.48 -14.42 -1.16
C PRO A 6 -26.10 -14.00 -0.63
N ALA A 7 -25.95 -14.08 0.69
CA ALA A 7 -24.70 -13.94 1.41
C ALA A 7 -23.64 -14.91 0.87
N GLY A 8 -22.38 -14.50 0.94
CA GLY A 8 -21.24 -15.17 0.32
C GLY A 8 -21.14 -16.65 0.67
N ALA A 9 -21.54 -17.50 -0.27
CA ALA A 9 -21.18 -18.89 -0.28
C ALA A 9 -19.70 -18.97 -0.69
N SER A 10 -18.80 -18.95 0.29
CA SER A 10 -17.47 -19.52 0.10
C SER A 10 -17.67 -21.03 -0.07
N LEU A 11 -17.81 -21.47 -1.32
CA LEU A 11 -17.60 -22.87 -1.66
C LEU A 11 -16.15 -23.17 -1.27
N ARG A 12 -15.96 -23.82 -0.12
CA ARG A 12 -14.64 -24.30 0.33
C ARG A 12 -14.09 -25.20 -0.77
N ASN A 13 -13.17 -24.66 -1.55
CA ASN A 13 -12.51 -25.35 -2.63
C ASN A 13 -11.18 -25.86 -2.07
N GLY A 14 -11.04 -27.18 -1.93
CA GLY A 14 -9.84 -27.80 -1.36
C GLY A 14 -8.55 -27.44 -2.10
N TYR A 15 -8.62 -27.08 -3.39
CA TYR A 15 -7.47 -26.55 -4.13
C TYR A 15 -7.08 -25.16 -3.64
N LEU A 16 -8.05 -24.28 -3.39
CA LEU A 16 -7.80 -22.92 -2.86
C LEU A 16 -7.38 -22.96 -1.38
N ASP A 17 -7.89 -23.92 -0.62
CA ASP A 17 -7.49 -24.14 0.77
C ASP A 17 -6.02 -24.60 0.85
N LYS A 18 -5.57 -25.46 -0.07
CA LYS A 18 -4.15 -25.85 -0.20
C LYS A 18 -3.26 -24.67 -0.55
N LEU A 19 -3.64 -23.86 -1.53
CA LEU A 19 -2.91 -22.64 -1.88
C LEU A 19 -2.81 -21.68 -0.69
N THR A 20 -3.89 -21.55 0.09
CA THR A 20 -3.90 -20.73 1.31
C THR A 20 -3.00 -21.32 2.39
N ALA A 21 -2.99 -22.65 2.56
CA ALA A 21 -2.08 -23.36 3.47
C ALA A 21 -0.61 -23.21 3.06
N GLU A 22 -0.32 -23.10 1.75
CA GLU A 22 1.00 -22.77 1.19
C GLU A 22 1.34 -21.27 1.31
N GLY A 23 0.46 -20.47 1.94
CA GLY A 23 0.67 -19.06 2.21
C GLY A 23 0.20 -18.11 1.11
N LEU A 24 -0.42 -18.63 0.04
CA LEU A 24 -1.06 -17.83 -0.99
C LEU A 24 -2.48 -17.47 -0.56
N PHE A 25 -2.69 -16.22 -0.10
CA PHE A 25 -4.02 -15.74 0.23
C PHE A 25 -4.85 -15.50 -1.03
N VAL A 26 -5.41 -16.56 -1.61
CA VAL A 26 -6.20 -16.54 -2.86
C VAL A 26 -7.33 -15.51 -2.81
N GLU A 27 -7.91 -15.26 -1.63
CA GLU A 27 -8.93 -14.21 -1.42
C GLU A 27 -8.51 -12.86 -2.03
N PHE A 28 -7.22 -12.52 -1.93
CA PHE A 28 -6.67 -11.24 -2.37
C PHE A 28 -6.04 -11.28 -3.76
N TYR A 29 -6.12 -12.40 -4.47
CA TYR A 29 -5.64 -12.48 -5.84
C TYR A 29 -6.74 -12.02 -6.81
N ASP A 30 -6.62 -10.78 -7.28
CA ASP A 30 -7.53 -10.13 -8.23
C ASP A 30 -6.70 -9.25 -9.20
N PRO A 31 -5.94 -9.86 -10.13
CA PRO A 31 -5.04 -9.12 -11.01
C PRO A 31 -5.76 -8.16 -11.96
N ASP A 32 -7.04 -8.41 -12.28
CA ASP A 32 -7.85 -7.56 -13.14
C ASP A 32 -8.55 -6.42 -12.39
N GLY A 33 -8.51 -6.42 -11.05
CA GLY A 33 -9.19 -5.43 -10.21
C GLY A 33 -10.72 -5.50 -10.24
N ARG A 34 -11.31 -6.63 -10.63
CA ARG A 34 -12.77 -6.78 -10.78
C ARG A 34 -13.49 -6.75 -9.44
N ARG A 35 -12.84 -7.20 -8.37
CA ARG A 35 -13.41 -7.28 -7.01
C ARG A 35 -13.09 -6.05 -6.17
N TYR A 36 -11.89 -5.50 -6.32
CA TYR A 36 -11.39 -4.44 -5.45
C TYR A 36 -11.14 -3.09 -6.16
N GLY A 37 -11.45 -2.99 -7.45
CA GLY A 37 -11.33 -1.76 -8.26
C GLY A 37 -9.90 -1.46 -8.75
N LEU A 38 -8.89 -2.13 -8.19
CA LEU A 38 -7.49 -2.07 -8.61
C LEU A 38 -6.92 -3.49 -8.63
N PRO A 39 -5.94 -3.77 -9.51
CA PRO A 39 -5.14 -5.00 -9.44
C PRO A 39 -4.69 -5.23 -8.00
N THR A 40 -5.11 -6.35 -7.42
CA THR A 40 -4.86 -6.70 -6.01
C THR A 40 -4.11 -8.01 -5.95
N TYR A 41 -3.05 -8.01 -5.16
CA TYR A 41 -2.19 -9.17 -4.98
C TYR A 41 -2.11 -9.56 -3.50
N PRO A 42 -1.93 -10.86 -3.21
CA PRO A 42 -1.59 -11.32 -1.87
C PRO A 42 -0.25 -10.76 -1.39
N TYR A 43 -0.01 -10.80 -0.08
CA TYR A 43 1.27 -10.39 0.50
C TYR A 43 2.44 -11.16 -0.13
N ARG A 44 3.49 -10.41 -0.53
CA ARG A 44 4.70 -10.92 -1.21
C ARG A 44 4.49 -11.49 -2.62
N CYS A 45 3.30 -11.33 -3.21
CA CYS A 45 2.99 -11.77 -4.58
C CYS A 45 2.94 -10.60 -5.57
N THR A 46 3.74 -9.56 -5.33
CA THR A 46 3.75 -8.36 -6.18
C THR A 46 4.45 -8.65 -7.51
N PRO A 47 3.85 -8.28 -8.66
CA PRO A 47 4.53 -8.35 -9.95
C PRO A 47 5.80 -7.49 -9.99
N ASP A 48 6.75 -7.90 -10.84
CA ASP A 48 7.98 -7.13 -11.04
C ASP A 48 7.70 -5.70 -11.54
N GLY A 49 8.61 -4.78 -11.21
CA GLY A 49 8.49 -3.37 -11.58
C GLY A 49 7.55 -2.54 -10.71
N LEU A 50 6.79 -3.17 -9.79
CA LEU A 50 5.94 -2.50 -8.83
C LEU A 50 6.57 -2.45 -7.44
N LEU A 51 6.53 -1.28 -6.80
CA LEU A 51 7.10 -1.07 -5.48
C LEU A 51 6.14 -0.31 -4.57
N THR A 52 6.15 -0.67 -3.29
CA THR A 52 5.49 0.10 -2.24
C THR A 52 6.18 1.45 -2.05
N ALA A 53 5.44 2.46 -1.55
CA ALA A 53 6.02 3.76 -1.22
C ALA A 53 7.22 3.66 -0.25
N ARG A 54 7.20 2.67 0.66
CA ARG A 54 8.32 2.40 1.58
C ARG A 54 9.55 1.85 0.85
N GLN A 55 9.37 0.93 -0.09
CA GLN A 55 10.47 0.40 -0.91
C GLN A 55 11.06 1.50 -1.81
N LEU A 56 10.22 2.36 -2.40
CA LEU A 56 10.71 3.54 -3.13
C LEU A 56 11.54 4.45 -2.23
N ARG A 57 11.05 4.76 -1.02
CA ARG A 57 11.77 5.61 -0.07
C ARG A 57 13.13 5.04 0.32
N ALA A 58 13.22 3.72 0.52
CA ALA A 58 14.49 3.04 0.80
C ALA A 58 15.50 3.18 -0.36
N ARG A 59 15.01 3.35 -1.60
CA ARG A 59 15.83 3.61 -2.80
C ARG A 59 16.06 5.10 -3.07
N GLY A 60 15.70 6.01 -2.16
CA GLY A 60 15.82 7.45 -2.37
C GLY A 60 14.81 8.02 -3.37
N LEU A 61 13.74 7.29 -3.67
CA LEU A 61 12.71 7.65 -4.64
C LEU A 61 11.39 8.05 -3.94
N ARG A 62 10.50 8.69 -4.71
CA ARG A 62 9.10 8.97 -4.38
C ARG A 62 8.19 8.55 -5.55
N PRO A 63 6.90 8.27 -5.32
CA PRO A 63 5.96 7.89 -6.39
C PRO A 63 5.89 8.86 -7.57
N GLY A 64 6.26 10.13 -7.37
CA GLY A 64 6.38 11.08 -8.48
C GLY A 64 5.07 11.73 -8.94
N GLY A 65 3.98 11.50 -8.20
CA GLY A 65 2.64 12.03 -8.50
C GLY A 65 1.78 11.09 -9.36
N GLN A 66 2.25 9.88 -9.63
CA GLN A 66 1.45 8.85 -10.32
C GLN A 66 0.32 8.35 -9.42
N ASP A 67 -0.76 7.88 -10.06
CA ASP A 67 -1.84 7.17 -9.40
C ASP A 67 -1.40 5.78 -8.91
N ILE A 68 -2.19 5.19 -8.02
CA ILE A 68 -1.95 3.84 -7.51
C ILE A 68 -2.12 2.85 -8.67
N THR A 69 -1.07 2.06 -8.95
CA THR A 69 -1.09 1.08 -10.05
C THR A 69 -1.73 -0.23 -9.61
N ALA A 70 -1.46 -0.65 -8.37
CA ALA A 70 -1.97 -1.88 -7.80
C ALA A 70 -1.93 -1.79 -6.27
N GLN A 71 -2.44 -2.81 -5.59
CA GLN A 71 -2.41 -2.90 -4.14
C GLN A 71 -2.11 -4.32 -3.66
N ILE A 72 -1.61 -4.42 -2.44
CA ILE A 72 -1.45 -5.67 -1.71
C ILE A 72 -2.46 -5.68 -0.58
N PHE A 73 -3.25 -6.75 -0.47
CA PHE A 73 -4.08 -7.02 0.70
C PHE A 73 -3.56 -8.24 1.48
N TRP A 74 -3.69 -8.15 2.80
CA TRP A 74 -3.43 -9.29 3.68
C TRP A 74 -4.14 -9.14 5.02
N ASN A 75 -4.38 -10.27 5.66
CA ASN A 75 -4.87 -10.31 7.03
C ASN A 75 -3.70 -10.21 8.00
N HIS A 76 -3.79 -9.32 8.97
CA HIS A 76 -2.80 -9.14 10.03
C HIS A 76 -3.49 -9.07 11.39
N LYS A 77 -3.37 -10.15 12.17
CA LYS A 77 -4.14 -10.36 13.40
C LYS A 77 -5.64 -10.25 13.07
N SER A 78 -6.37 -9.37 13.76
CA SER A 78 -7.80 -9.12 13.53
C SER A 78 -8.10 -8.10 12.43
N ASN A 79 -7.09 -7.51 11.78
CA ASN A 79 -7.29 -6.40 10.84
C ASN A 79 -6.78 -6.76 9.44
N ARG A 80 -7.53 -6.33 8.41
CA ARG A 80 -7.02 -6.32 7.03
C ARG A 80 -6.11 -5.11 6.82
N ARG A 81 -4.99 -5.31 6.15
CA ARG A 81 -4.04 -4.26 5.80
C ARG A 81 -3.92 -4.11 4.29
N VAL A 82 -3.52 -2.91 3.88
CA VAL A 82 -3.25 -2.55 2.49
C VAL A 82 -1.86 -1.95 2.35
N ALA A 83 -1.21 -2.24 1.24
CA ALA A 83 -0.05 -1.50 0.76
C ALA A 83 -0.24 -1.15 -0.71
N TYR A 84 -0.16 0.14 -1.02
CA TYR A 84 -0.26 0.61 -2.40
C TYR A 84 1.06 0.45 -3.15
N LEU A 85 0.94 0.09 -4.42
CA LEU A 85 2.02 -0.18 -5.35
C LEU A 85 2.06 0.88 -6.44
N TYR A 86 3.28 1.25 -6.79
CA TYR A 86 3.60 2.26 -7.77
C TYR A 86 4.63 1.71 -8.74
N GLN A 87 4.60 2.17 -9.99
CA GLN A 87 5.60 1.80 -10.99
C GLN A 87 6.94 2.41 -10.63
N ALA A 88 7.97 1.56 -10.56
CA ALA A 88 9.33 1.96 -10.27
C ALA A 88 9.92 2.87 -11.36
N SER A 89 9.56 2.63 -12.63
CA SER A 89 10.00 3.42 -13.79
C SER A 89 9.51 4.87 -13.78
N LEU A 90 8.32 5.11 -13.20
CA LEU A 90 7.71 6.44 -13.09
C LEU A 90 8.09 7.17 -11.80
N ALA A 91 8.81 6.49 -10.91
CA ALA A 91 9.25 7.06 -9.66
C ALA A 91 10.28 8.18 -9.90
N LYS A 92 10.25 9.20 -9.04
CA LYS A 92 11.15 10.35 -9.15
C LYS A 92 12.09 10.38 -7.94
N PRO A 93 13.27 11.00 -8.05
CA PRO A 93 14.11 11.25 -6.89
C PRO A 93 13.34 11.96 -5.76
N LYS A 94 13.62 11.57 -4.52
CA LYS A 94 13.11 12.24 -3.33
C LYS A 94 13.53 13.71 -3.38
N ARG A 95 12.62 14.62 -3.03
CA ARG A 95 12.94 16.04 -2.90
C ARG A 95 13.89 16.24 -1.72
N THR A 96 14.99 16.95 -1.96
CA THR A 96 15.90 17.41 -0.92
C THR A 96 15.51 18.83 -0.55
N ALA A 97 15.33 19.09 0.74
CA ALA A 97 15.04 20.43 1.23
C ALA A 97 16.28 21.32 1.06
N THR A 98 16.09 22.58 0.71
CA THR A 98 17.18 23.55 0.65
C THR A 98 17.65 23.91 2.07
N PRO A 99 18.89 24.40 2.24
CA PRO A 99 19.36 24.87 3.55
C PRO A 99 18.43 25.90 4.21
N ALA A 100 17.87 26.83 3.43
CA ALA A 100 16.91 27.82 3.92
C ALA A 100 15.61 27.17 4.43
N GLN A 101 15.08 26.17 3.71
CA GLN A 101 13.89 25.42 4.17
C GLN A 101 14.17 24.66 5.46
N LEU A 102 15.36 24.06 5.59
CA LEU A 102 15.77 23.38 6.81
C LEU A 102 15.88 24.35 8.00
N ALA A 103 16.49 25.52 7.79
CA ALA A 103 16.59 26.56 8.82
C ALA A 103 15.19 27.03 9.29
N ALA A 104 14.26 27.25 8.36
CA ALA A 104 12.88 27.62 8.68
C ALA A 104 12.16 26.54 9.52
N VAL A 105 12.32 25.27 9.16
CA VAL A 105 11.75 24.15 9.94
C VAL A 105 12.37 24.10 11.34
N GLN A 106 13.67 24.31 11.48
CA GLN A 106 14.32 24.33 12.80
C GLN A 106 13.83 25.50 13.67
N ALA A 107 13.68 26.69 13.11
CA ALA A 107 13.11 27.84 13.83
C ALA A 107 11.67 27.55 14.29
N ALA A 108 10.83 26.97 13.42
CA ALA A 108 9.46 26.60 13.77
C ALA A 108 9.41 25.51 14.85
N LEU A 109 10.28 24.50 14.78
CA LEU A 109 10.36 23.46 15.81
C LEU A 109 10.84 24.02 17.15
N ARG A 110 11.78 24.96 17.16
CA ARG A 110 12.24 25.65 18.38
C ARG A 110 11.09 26.40 19.03
N ALA A 111 10.38 27.25 18.28
CA ALA A 111 9.24 28.01 18.81
C ALA A 111 8.14 27.11 19.40
N ARG A 112 7.90 25.93 18.82
CA ARG A 112 6.92 24.94 19.35
C ARG A 112 7.40 24.22 20.61
N ARG A 113 8.71 24.10 20.81
CA ARG A 113 9.33 23.31 21.88
C ARG A 113 9.88 24.16 23.02
N THR A 114 9.89 25.47 22.87
CA THR A 114 10.29 26.43 23.90
C THR A 114 9.03 27.08 24.45
N CYS A 115 8.83 26.99 25.76
CA CYS A 115 7.75 27.73 26.41
C CYS A 115 8.07 29.23 26.30
N PRO A 116 7.14 30.08 25.87
CA PRO A 116 7.40 31.52 25.81
C PRO A 116 7.48 32.17 27.20
N THR A 117 7.10 31.45 28.26
CA THR A 117 6.98 31.98 29.63
C THR A 117 7.85 31.28 30.67
N CYS A 118 8.54 30.17 30.33
CA CYS A 118 9.49 29.52 31.24
C CYS A 118 10.65 28.86 30.50
#